data_AF-A0A8T3R2V0-F1
#
_entry.id   AF-A0A8T3R2V0-F1
#
_cell.length_a   1.000
_cell.length_b   1.000
_cell.length_c   1.000
_cell.angle_alpha   90.00
_cell.angle_beta   90.00
_cell.angle_gamma   90.00
#
_symmetry.space_group_name_H-M   'P 1'
#
loop_
_entity.id
_entity.type
_entity.pdbx_description
1 polymer ?
#
loop_
_entity_poly.entity_id
_entity_poly.type
_entity_poly.pdbx_seq_one_letter_code
_entity_poly.pdbx_strand_id
1 'polypeptide(L)'
;MIDHDPTLTRRLERFRAATRLAPRPAPRSPDSDELATRLALALDGEAVRTSEGIVVRCEAPAHPLAIDRERLAGLPGQPPPDVPLVCLDTETTGLATAAGTVAFLVGLGWWEGRDRFRQVQLLLPDHGDEPALLTAIAATIPASAWLVTYNGRSFDWPLLVARYRLARRQAPAHGGHVDLLPVVRRLFRHRMADARLRTAERSLLGINRVGDVDGWEIPGRYLGFLRGGSADELVDVVRHNDQDVRSLARLLMHLERHLGTDQEWGAAPPGDLAGLARAFSRERRLTEALSCLEAATDRPIHPQPSQQRSSSSTAADDSQWWRTGRPADFGGRPRQAVVASQALATARLDAPWTAERITIDRARVLRRLGRHREAAAAWTTLAAGPGRIAIVATIELAKIHEHALRDRPAATALTITGLGQIERRRRMGSYEPALEADLRRRLSRLSRTRPAPQRSRPTNGTRGSGDSPAQRTRTPSSSGSNEQAIVRRSPAKAFR
;
A
#
# COMPACT_ATOMS: atom_id res chain seq x y z
N MET A 1 -35.61 -7.98 -9.84
CA MET A 1 -35.94 -8.27 -8.43
C MET A 1 -34.71 -7.92 -7.63
N ILE A 2 -34.72 -6.73 -7.02
CA ILE A 2 -33.54 -6.13 -6.39
C ILE A 2 -33.35 -6.83 -5.05
N ASP A 3 -32.22 -7.51 -4.90
CA ASP A 3 -31.84 -8.23 -3.69
C ASP A 3 -31.47 -7.20 -2.62
N HIS A 4 -32.37 -6.99 -1.66
CA HIS A 4 -32.19 -6.04 -0.57
C HIS A 4 -31.28 -6.64 0.49
N ASP A 5 -30.07 -6.10 0.64
CA ASP A 5 -29.17 -6.44 1.74
C ASP A 5 -29.88 -6.19 3.11
N PRO A 6 -30.18 -7.27 3.87
CA PRO A 6 -30.95 -7.18 5.10
C PRO A 6 -30.22 -6.41 6.21
N THR A 7 -28.90 -6.20 6.10
CA THR A 7 -28.11 -5.44 7.08
C THR A 7 -28.23 -3.94 6.89
N LEU A 8 -28.26 -3.45 5.64
CA LEU A 8 -28.51 -2.05 5.31
C LEU A 8 -29.95 -1.64 5.66
N THR A 9 -30.92 -2.51 5.37
CA THR A 9 -32.33 -2.29 5.72
C THR A 9 -32.49 -2.20 7.24
N ARG A 10 -31.89 -3.11 8.02
CA ARG A 10 -31.87 -3.02 9.49
C ARG A 10 -31.19 -1.77 10.03
N ARG A 11 -30.10 -1.31 9.40
CA ARG A 11 -29.40 -0.08 9.79
C ARG A 11 -30.24 1.16 9.51
N LEU A 12 -30.89 1.23 8.35
CA LEU A 12 -31.81 2.31 8.00
C LEU A 12 -33.07 2.31 8.86
N GLU A 13 -33.62 1.13 9.19
CA GLU A 13 -34.77 0.98 10.08
C GLU A 13 -34.45 1.41 11.51
N ARG A 14 -33.27 1.07 12.04
CA ARG A 14 -32.83 1.53 13.37
C ARG A 14 -32.50 3.02 13.41
N PHE A 15 -31.89 3.57 12.36
CA PHE A 15 -31.69 5.02 12.24
C PHE A 15 -33.04 5.76 12.20
N ARG A 16 -34.00 5.26 11.41
CA ARG A 16 -35.38 5.77 11.35
C ARG A 16 -36.12 5.62 12.68
N ALA A 17 -35.86 4.56 13.45
CA ALA A 17 -36.42 4.38 14.79
C ALA A 17 -35.83 5.38 15.79
N ALA A 18 -34.52 5.63 15.75
CA ALA A 18 -33.84 6.64 16.58
C ALA A 18 -34.28 8.08 16.26
N THR A 19 -34.81 8.33 15.05
CA THR A 19 -35.38 9.62 14.62
C THR A 19 -36.90 9.74 14.82
N ARG A 20 -37.61 8.68 15.27
CA ARG A 20 -39.09 8.64 15.36
C ARG A 20 -39.70 8.76 16.77
N LEU A 21 -38.91 9.08 17.80
CA LEU A 21 -39.50 9.41 19.11
C LEU A 21 -40.26 10.75 19.01
N ALA A 22 -41.53 10.73 19.46
CA ALA A 22 -42.49 11.82 19.35
C ALA A 22 -41.94 13.17 19.85
N PRO A 23 -42.39 14.32 19.28
CA PRO A 23 -41.91 15.62 19.69
C PRO A 23 -42.36 15.90 21.13
N ARG A 24 -41.43 15.81 22.09
CA ARG A 24 -41.55 16.55 23.36
C ARG A 24 -41.60 18.05 23.01
N PRO A 25 -42.38 18.87 23.73
CA PRO A 25 -42.34 20.32 23.55
C PRO A 25 -40.88 20.78 23.63
N ALA A 26 -40.43 21.49 22.59
CA ALA A 26 -39.03 21.84 22.43
C ALA A 26 -38.59 22.68 23.65
N PRO A 27 -37.64 22.21 24.48
CA PRO A 27 -36.90 23.14 25.32
C PRO A 27 -36.29 24.22 24.41
N ARG A 28 -36.11 25.44 24.91
CA ARG A 28 -35.29 26.45 24.22
C ARG A 28 -34.02 25.74 23.76
N SER A 29 -33.68 25.85 22.48
CA SER A 29 -32.37 25.41 21.99
C SER A 29 -31.32 26.03 22.91
N PRO A 30 -30.54 25.21 23.65
CA PRO A 30 -29.58 25.73 24.60
C PRO A 30 -28.64 26.70 23.86
N ASP A 31 -28.25 27.77 24.55
CA ASP A 31 -27.28 28.73 24.01
C ASP A 31 -25.98 27.98 23.69
N SER A 32 -25.30 28.32 22.59
CA SER A 32 -24.04 27.67 22.20
C SER A 32 -23.01 27.74 23.34
N ASP A 33 -23.01 28.83 24.11
CA ASP A 33 -22.15 29.01 25.29
C ASP A 33 -22.47 28.00 26.41
N GLU A 34 -23.74 27.66 26.60
CA GLU A 34 -24.18 26.65 27.57
C GLU A 34 -23.72 25.24 27.14
N LEU A 35 -23.93 24.90 25.85
CA LEU A 35 -23.47 23.64 25.28
C LEU A 35 -21.95 23.50 25.38
N ALA A 36 -21.20 24.55 25.03
CA ALA A 36 -19.75 24.56 25.12
C ALA A 36 -19.26 24.41 26.56
N THR A 37 -19.89 25.11 27.51
CA THR A 37 -19.54 25.01 28.94
C THR A 37 -19.79 23.60 29.47
N ARG A 38 -20.94 23.00 29.16
CA ARG A 38 -21.26 21.62 29.56
C ARG A 38 -20.29 20.61 28.97
N LEU A 39 -19.94 20.77 27.70
CA LEU A 39 -19.03 19.88 26.99
C LEU A 39 -17.60 20.01 27.54
N ALA A 40 -17.12 21.24 27.76
CA ALA A 40 -15.81 21.50 28.35
C ALA A 40 -15.70 20.91 29.77
N LEU A 41 -16.73 21.09 30.62
CA LEU A 41 -16.75 20.52 31.97
C LEU A 41 -16.72 18.99 31.96
N ALA A 42 -17.52 18.34 31.11
CA ALA A 42 -17.60 16.88 31.05
C ALA A 42 -16.29 16.24 30.54
N LEU A 43 -15.56 16.94 29.68
CA LEU A 43 -14.36 16.43 29.01
C LEU A 43 -13.04 16.91 29.63
N ASP A 44 -13.09 17.67 30.73
CA ASP A 44 -11.92 18.37 31.30
C ASP A 44 -11.17 19.19 30.24
N GLY A 45 -11.95 19.90 29.42
CA GLY A 45 -11.47 20.70 28.29
C GLY A 45 -11.67 22.21 28.49
N GLU A 46 -11.26 22.97 27.49
CA GLU A 46 -11.37 24.43 27.46
C GLU A 46 -12.36 24.87 26.38
N ALA A 47 -13.35 25.70 26.74
CA ALA A 47 -14.23 26.36 25.78
C ALA A 47 -13.55 27.63 25.22
N VAL A 48 -12.95 27.52 24.04
CA VAL A 48 -12.22 28.60 23.38
C VAL A 48 -13.20 29.44 22.56
N ARG A 49 -13.43 30.68 23.01
CA ARG A 49 -14.33 31.64 22.35
C ARG A 49 -13.56 32.47 21.32
N THR A 50 -14.11 32.57 20.12
CA THR A 50 -13.52 33.35 19.02
C THR A 50 -14.57 34.28 18.41
N SER A 51 -14.15 35.18 17.52
CA SER A 51 -15.10 35.99 16.74
C SER A 51 -15.96 35.16 15.77
N GLU A 52 -15.61 33.90 15.54
CA GLU A 52 -16.29 32.99 14.59
C GLU A 52 -17.11 31.88 15.27
N GLY A 53 -17.25 31.92 16.60
CA GLY A 53 -17.95 30.90 17.40
C GLY A 53 -17.06 30.29 18.49
N ILE A 54 -17.53 29.18 19.06
CA ILE A 54 -16.89 28.49 20.19
C ILE A 54 -16.41 27.10 19.78
N VAL A 55 -15.17 26.75 20.12
CA VAL A 55 -14.65 25.37 19.99
C VAL A 55 -14.27 24.85 21.35
N VAL A 56 -14.64 23.61 21.67
CA VAL A 56 -14.17 22.95 22.89
C VAL A 56 -12.88 22.20 22.56
N ARG A 57 -11.79 22.57 23.24
CA ARG A 57 -10.47 21.99 23.05
C ARG A 57 -10.13 21.11 24.24
N CYS A 58 -9.92 19.83 23.99
CA CYS A 58 -9.36 18.90 24.97
C CYS A 58 -7.90 18.63 24.60
N GLU A 59 -7.02 18.64 25.60
CA GLU A 59 -5.60 18.36 25.38
C GLU A 59 -5.13 17.30 26.38
N ALA A 60 -4.71 16.15 25.84
CA ALA A 60 -4.16 15.09 26.65
C ALA A 60 -2.67 15.39 26.96
N PRO A 61 -2.15 14.96 28.13
CA PRO A 61 -0.72 15.06 28.42
C PRO A 61 0.12 14.42 27.31
N ALA A 62 1.21 15.05 26.91
CA ALA A 62 2.06 14.48 25.85
C ALA A 62 2.68 13.14 26.29
N HIS A 63 2.61 12.15 25.39
CA HIS A 63 2.99 10.76 25.67
C HIS A 63 4.41 10.44 25.20
N PRO A 64 5.14 9.56 25.90
CA PRO A 64 6.43 9.08 25.44
C PRO A 64 6.22 8.10 24.28
N LEU A 65 6.36 8.60 23.05
CA LEU A 65 6.27 7.84 21.81
C LEU A 65 7.45 8.23 20.91
N ALA A 66 8.63 7.71 21.25
CA ALA A 66 9.84 7.91 20.46
C ALA A 66 9.76 7.21 19.10
N ILE A 67 10.06 7.99 18.05
CA ILE A 67 10.12 7.51 16.67
C ILE A 67 11.42 7.95 16.01
N ASP A 68 12.14 7.00 15.41
CA ASP A 68 13.30 7.33 14.59
C ASP A 68 12.84 7.75 13.19
N ARG A 69 12.85 9.07 12.96
CA ARG A 69 12.41 9.68 11.69
C ARG A 69 13.30 9.29 10.51
N GLU A 70 14.57 9.00 10.74
CA GLU A 70 15.52 8.59 9.68
C GLU A 70 15.19 7.18 9.20
N ARG A 71 15.01 6.25 10.14
CA ARG A 71 14.60 4.87 9.83
C ARG A 71 13.24 4.81 9.17
N LEU A 72 12.28 5.59 9.67
CA LEU A 72 10.96 5.66 9.06
C LEU A 72 11.01 6.21 7.63
N ALA A 73 11.79 7.26 7.36
CA ALA A 73 11.96 7.82 6.01
C ALA A 73 12.58 6.83 5.02
N GLY A 74 13.33 5.83 5.52
CA GLY A 74 13.84 4.71 4.73
C GLY A 74 12.74 3.81 4.14
N LEU A 75 11.54 3.82 4.71
CA LEU A 75 10.43 2.97 4.26
C LEU A 75 9.66 3.56 3.07
N PRO A 76 9.07 2.70 2.19
CA PRO A 76 8.28 3.17 1.05
C PRO A 76 7.09 4.04 1.45
N GLY A 77 6.93 5.15 0.74
CA GLY A 77 5.81 6.09 0.89
C GLY A 77 5.85 6.95 2.15
N GLN A 78 6.99 6.98 2.86
CA GLN A 78 7.21 7.85 4.01
C GLN A 78 7.90 9.16 3.58
N PRO A 79 7.58 10.29 4.22
CA PRO A 79 8.23 11.56 3.90
C PRO A 79 9.64 11.64 4.50
N PRO A 80 10.46 12.61 4.06
CA PRO A 80 11.73 12.92 4.68
C PRO A 80 11.64 13.18 6.20
N PRO A 81 12.74 12.97 6.96
CA PRO A 81 12.73 13.02 8.42
C PRO A 81 12.30 14.36 9.02
N ASP A 82 12.63 15.46 8.34
CA ASP A 82 12.38 16.85 8.70
C ASP A 82 10.94 17.31 8.41
N VAL A 83 10.19 16.54 7.63
CA VAL A 83 8.78 16.84 7.33
C VAL A 83 7.92 16.55 8.57
N PRO A 84 7.16 17.55 9.07
CA PRO A 84 6.26 17.36 10.20
C PRO A 84 5.17 16.34 9.88
N LEU A 85 4.82 15.50 10.84
CA LEU A 85 3.68 14.59 10.75
C LEU A 85 2.54 15.04 11.64
N VAL A 86 1.33 15.07 11.10
CA VAL A 86 0.10 15.34 11.85
C VAL A 86 -0.84 14.15 11.68
N CYS A 87 -1.01 13.37 12.74
CA CYS A 87 -2.01 12.32 12.85
C CYS A 87 -3.40 12.97 12.94
N LEU A 88 -4.35 12.49 12.13
CA LEU A 88 -5.70 13.03 12.06
C LEU A 88 -6.73 11.90 12.00
N ASP A 89 -7.77 12.04 12.81
CA ASP A 89 -8.95 11.17 12.82
C ASP A 89 -10.20 12.01 13.14
N THR A 90 -11.35 11.68 12.55
CA THR A 90 -12.59 12.45 12.73
C THR A 90 -13.76 11.59 13.19
N GLU A 91 -14.57 12.15 14.08
CA GLU A 91 -15.92 11.65 14.37
C GLU A 91 -16.97 12.56 13.73
N THR A 92 -17.98 11.95 13.15
CA THR A 92 -18.91 12.63 12.25
C THR A 92 -20.36 12.31 12.56
N THR A 93 -21.28 13.19 12.15
CA THR A 93 -22.73 13.03 12.38
C THR A 93 -23.39 12.00 11.46
N GLY A 94 -22.64 11.25 10.65
CA GLY A 94 -23.19 10.24 9.74
C GLY A 94 -22.12 9.41 9.04
N LEU A 95 -22.49 8.19 8.64
CA LEU A 95 -21.57 7.21 8.04
C LEU A 95 -21.21 7.47 6.56
N ALA A 96 -21.74 8.54 5.96
CA ALA A 96 -21.53 8.89 4.55
C ALA A 96 -21.04 10.33 4.42
N THR A 97 -20.28 10.64 3.37
CA THR A 97 -19.82 12.00 3.00
C THR A 97 -20.95 12.82 2.34
N ALA A 98 -22.19 12.70 2.82
CA ALA A 98 -23.31 13.48 2.31
C ALA A 98 -23.18 14.95 2.75
N ALA A 99 -23.84 15.87 2.02
CA ALA A 99 -23.74 17.31 2.26
C ALA A 99 -24.12 17.78 3.68
N GLY A 100 -24.88 16.96 4.43
CA GLY A 100 -25.28 17.23 5.82
C GLY A 100 -24.37 16.64 6.90
N THR A 101 -23.35 15.86 6.53
CA THR A 101 -22.43 15.27 7.51
C THR A 101 -21.44 16.34 7.97
N VAL A 102 -21.29 16.46 9.30
CA VAL A 102 -20.41 17.40 9.97
C VAL A 102 -19.39 16.61 10.78
N ALA A 103 -18.11 17.01 10.75
CA ALA A 103 -17.12 16.53 11.71
C ALA A 103 -17.33 17.30 13.01
N PHE A 104 -17.80 16.63 14.05
CA PHE A 104 -18.06 17.26 15.35
C PHE A 104 -16.92 17.06 16.34
N LEU A 105 -16.01 16.12 16.06
CA LEU A 105 -14.78 15.94 16.80
C LEU A 105 -13.65 15.64 15.81
N VAL A 106 -12.56 16.39 15.92
CA VAL A 106 -11.34 16.21 15.13
C VAL A 106 -10.17 16.04 16.08
N GLY A 107 -9.60 14.84 16.08
CA GLY A 107 -8.39 14.52 16.81
C GLY A 107 -7.15 14.81 15.97
N LEU A 108 -6.19 15.53 16.55
CA LEU A 108 -4.94 15.93 15.93
C LEU A 108 -3.77 15.58 16.84
N GLY A 109 -2.76 14.89 16.33
CA GLY A 109 -1.58 14.54 17.11
C GLY A 109 -0.28 14.70 16.33
N TRP A 110 0.77 15.20 16.98
CA TRP A 110 2.08 15.43 16.37
C TRP A 110 3.19 15.25 17.39
N TRP A 111 4.43 15.15 16.90
CA TRP A 111 5.60 15.06 17.75
C TRP A 111 6.15 16.45 18.08
N GLU A 112 6.37 16.71 19.36
CA GLU A 112 7.21 17.79 19.87
C GLU A 112 8.59 17.20 20.17
N GLY A 113 9.59 17.59 19.38
CA GLY A 113 10.90 16.93 19.43
C GLY A 113 10.85 15.50 18.87
N ARG A 114 11.60 14.57 19.47
CA ARG A 114 11.77 13.19 18.95
C ARG A 114 10.94 12.14 19.68
N ASP A 115 10.46 12.44 20.89
CA ASP A 115 9.92 11.44 21.82
C ASP A 115 8.59 11.81 22.47
N ARG A 116 8.14 13.06 22.36
CA ARG A 116 6.88 13.49 22.95
C ARG A 116 5.80 13.64 21.89
N PHE A 117 4.78 12.80 21.97
CA PHE A 117 3.61 12.89 21.11
C PHE A 117 2.52 13.69 21.82
N ARG A 118 2.27 14.90 21.32
CA ARG A 118 1.21 15.80 21.78
C ARG A 118 -0.05 15.53 20.99
N GLN A 119 -1.19 15.66 21.64
CA GLN A 119 -2.49 15.44 21.00
C GLN A 119 -3.53 16.42 21.53
N VAL A 120 -4.31 16.97 20.61
CA VAL A 120 -5.45 17.84 20.89
C VAL A 120 -6.68 17.30 20.18
N GLN A 121 -7.84 17.55 20.77
CA GLN A 121 -9.12 17.17 20.23
C GLN A 121 -9.98 18.42 20.19
N LEU A 122 -10.52 18.73 19.01
CA LEU A 122 -11.33 19.90 18.77
C LEU A 122 -12.77 19.43 18.57
N LEU A 123 -13.66 19.88 19.45
CA LEU A 123 -15.07 19.52 19.46
C LEU A 123 -15.96 20.70 19.10
N LEU A 124 -17.01 20.38 18.35
CA LEU A 124 -18.07 21.29 17.95
C LEU A 124 -19.18 21.29 19.00
N PRO A 125 -19.40 22.36 19.76
CA PRO A 125 -20.46 22.40 20.77
C PRO A 125 -21.85 22.58 20.16
N ASP A 126 -21.98 23.40 19.12
CA ASP A 126 -23.19 23.54 18.30
C ASP A 126 -22.84 23.64 16.81
N HIS A 127 -23.78 23.30 15.93
CA HIS A 127 -23.59 23.40 14.48
C HIS A 127 -23.23 24.81 14.00
N GLY A 128 -23.72 25.86 14.67
CA GLY A 128 -23.40 27.25 14.35
C GLY A 128 -21.92 27.62 14.53
N ASP A 129 -21.19 26.86 15.35
CA ASP A 129 -19.79 27.13 15.69
C ASP A 129 -18.76 26.48 14.73
N GLU A 130 -19.23 25.84 13.67
CA GLU A 130 -18.35 25.17 12.71
C GLU A 130 -17.25 26.10 12.13
N PRO A 131 -17.50 27.40 11.86
CA PRO A 131 -16.44 28.31 11.44
C PRO A 131 -15.25 28.38 12.42
N ALA A 132 -15.50 28.41 13.74
CA ALA A 132 -14.46 28.40 14.77
C ALA A 132 -13.66 27.08 14.77
N LEU A 133 -14.35 25.94 14.63
CA LEU A 133 -13.70 24.63 14.51
C LEU A 133 -12.77 24.57 13.29
N LEU A 134 -13.26 25.00 12.12
CA LEU A 134 -12.46 25.01 10.88
C LEU A 134 -11.25 25.95 10.99
N THR A 135 -11.35 27.06 11.72
CA THR A 135 -10.22 27.94 12.03
C THR A 135 -9.19 27.25 12.91
N ALA A 136 -9.62 26.57 13.97
CA ALA A 136 -8.73 25.85 14.88
C ALA A 136 -7.98 24.70 14.18
N ILE A 137 -8.66 23.94 13.31
CA ILE A 137 -8.04 22.88 12.50
C ILE A 137 -6.96 23.48 11.59
N ALA A 138 -7.27 24.57 10.88
CA ALA A 138 -6.33 25.21 9.95
C ALA A 138 -5.10 25.78 10.68
N ALA A 139 -5.27 26.31 11.90
CA ALA A 139 -4.17 26.81 12.71
C ALA A 139 -3.23 25.69 13.22
N THR A 140 -3.72 24.45 13.30
CA THR A 140 -2.97 23.32 13.85
C THR A 140 -2.17 22.54 12.80
N ILE A 141 -2.54 22.64 11.51
CA ILE A 141 -1.91 21.87 10.41
C ILE A 141 -0.92 22.78 9.65
N PRO A 142 0.41 22.62 9.82
CA PRO A 142 1.38 23.37 9.04
C PRO A 142 1.29 23.03 7.54
N ALA A 143 1.52 24.02 6.68
CA ALA A 143 1.47 23.83 5.22
C ALA A 143 2.46 22.76 4.70
N SER A 144 3.60 22.58 5.37
CA SER A 144 4.61 21.58 5.03
C SER A 144 4.31 20.18 5.60
N ALA A 145 3.34 20.05 6.51
CA ALA A 145 3.10 18.81 7.22
C ALA A 145 2.52 17.73 6.29
N TRP A 146 2.84 16.47 6.57
CA TRP A 146 2.15 15.33 6.01
C TRP A 146 1.08 14.84 6.98
N LEU A 147 -0.14 14.70 6.47
CA LEU A 147 -1.21 14.09 7.24
C LEU A 147 -0.96 12.59 7.39
N VAL A 148 -1.22 12.04 8.57
CA VAL A 148 -1.19 10.61 8.85
C VAL A 148 -2.60 10.21 9.25
N THR A 149 -3.23 9.31 8.51
CA THR A 149 -4.61 8.88 8.80
C THR A 149 -4.75 7.37 8.61
N TYR A 150 -5.83 6.79 9.13
CA TYR A 150 -6.24 5.44 8.77
C TYR A 150 -7.47 5.50 7.86
N ASN A 151 -7.31 5.26 6.56
CA ASN A 151 -8.36 5.42 5.54
C ASN A 151 -8.79 6.88 5.29
N GLY A 152 -8.30 7.86 6.06
CA GLY A 152 -8.74 9.25 5.92
C GLY A 152 -8.41 9.97 4.61
N ARG A 153 -7.57 9.42 3.73
CA ARG A 153 -7.40 10.00 2.38
C ARG A 153 -8.67 9.91 1.55
N SER A 154 -9.48 8.88 1.80
CA SER A 154 -10.74 8.65 1.08
C SER A 154 -11.98 9.05 1.89
N PHE A 155 -11.84 9.38 3.17
CA PHE A 155 -12.95 9.63 4.08
C PHE A 155 -12.81 10.96 4.83
N ASP A 156 -11.98 11.00 5.89
CA ASP A 156 -11.84 12.16 6.78
C ASP A 156 -11.45 13.45 6.04
N TRP A 157 -10.38 13.41 5.24
CA TRP A 157 -9.87 14.60 4.57
C TRP A 157 -10.83 15.12 3.48
N PRO A 158 -11.39 14.28 2.58
CA PRO A 158 -12.44 14.73 1.65
C PRO A 158 -13.67 15.36 2.34
N LEU A 159 -14.08 14.85 3.51
CA LEU A 159 -15.17 15.42 4.30
C LEU A 159 -14.79 16.82 4.79
N LEU A 160 -13.63 16.99 5.42
CA LEU A 160 -13.16 18.31 5.88
C LEU A 160 -13.05 19.30 4.71
N VAL A 161 -12.50 18.89 3.56
CA VAL A 161 -12.43 19.72 2.35
C VAL A 161 -13.83 20.17 1.90
N ALA A 162 -14.83 19.29 1.97
CA ALA A 162 -16.21 19.66 1.67
C ALA A 162 -16.78 20.67 2.69
N ARG A 163 -16.47 20.53 3.98
CA ARG A 163 -16.87 21.50 5.03
C ARG A 163 -16.25 22.88 4.80
N TYR A 164 -14.94 22.95 4.52
CA TYR A 164 -14.27 24.20 4.14
C TYR A 164 -14.93 24.84 2.91
N ARG A 165 -15.24 24.05 1.88
CA ARG A 165 -15.92 24.55 0.68
C ARG A 165 -17.31 25.12 0.99
N LEU A 166 -18.10 24.45 1.82
CA LEU A 166 -19.43 24.94 2.25
C LEU A 166 -19.32 26.24 3.06
N ALA A 167 -18.27 26.36 3.89
CA ALA A 167 -17.95 27.59 4.60
C ALA A 167 -17.33 28.69 3.69
N ARG A 168 -17.18 28.45 2.39
CA ARG A 168 -16.50 29.34 1.41
C ARG A 168 -15.05 29.67 1.80
N ARG A 169 -14.36 28.70 2.39
CA ARG A 169 -12.95 28.79 2.82
C ARG A 169 -12.11 27.77 2.06
N GLN A 170 -10.80 28.01 1.99
CA GLN A 170 -9.87 27.00 1.52
C GLN A 170 -9.50 26.08 2.69
N ALA A 171 -9.47 24.77 2.44
CA ALA A 171 -8.90 23.82 3.39
C ALA A 171 -7.39 24.11 3.56
N PRO A 172 -6.80 23.86 4.75
CA PRO A 172 -5.39 24.09 4.97
C PRO A 172 -4.56 23.28 3.97
N ALA A 173 -3.56 23.94 3.38
CA ALA A 173 -2.59 23.24 2.56
C ALA A 173 -1.81 22.24 3.43
N HIS A 174 -1.40 21.12 2.82
CA HIS A 174 -0.50 20.15 3.44
C HIS A 174 0.48 19.62 2.39
N GLY A 175 1.65 19.18 2.84
CA GLY A 175 2.75 18.74 1.98
C GLY A 175 2.56 17.32 1.43
N GLY A 176 1.62 16.55 1.97
CA GLY A 176 1.36 15.18 1.56
C GLY A 176 0.54 14.40 2.58
N HIS A 177 0.39 13.09 2.34
CA HIS A 177 -0.51 12.26 3.12
C HIS A 177 0.02 10.83 3.20
N VAL A 178 0.28 10.32 4.40
CA VAL A 178 0.46 8.90 4.69
C VAL A 178 -0.88 8.30 5.11
N ASP A 179 -1.52 7.52 4.24
CA ASP A 179 -2.68 6.71 4.64
C ASP A 179 -2.19 5.31 5.05
N LEU A 180 -2.40 4.96 6.32
CA LEU A 180 -1.92 3.71 6.92
C LEU A 180 -2.72 2.49 6.46
N LEU A 181 -3.98 2.63 6.03
CA LEU A 181 -4.79 1.49 5.62
C LEU A 181 -4.19 0.75 4.40
N PRO A 182 -3.80 1.42 3.30
CA PRO A 182 -3.08 0.79 2.20
C PRO A 182 -1.75 0.13 2.62
N VAL A 183 -1.05 0.70 3.61
CA VAL A 183 0.21 0.16 4.13
C VAL A 183 -0.06 -1.14 4.89
N VAL A 184 -0.98 -1.10 5.87
CA VAL A 184 -1.39 -2.26 6.67
C VAL A 184 -1.92 -3.39 5.77
N ARG A 185 -2.73 -3.05 4.77
CA ARG A 185 -3.26 -4.05 3.81
C ARG A 185 -2.18 -4.76 3.02
N ARG A 186 -1.10 -4.06 2.69
CA ARG A 186 -0.02 -4.60 1.86
C ARG A 186 0.96 -5.44 2.67
N LEU A 187 1.28 -5.00 3.89
CA LEU A 187 2.26 -5.65 4.74
C LEU A 187 1.63 -6.80 5.53
N PHE A 188 0.54 -6.53 6.25
CA PHE A 188 0.09 -7.39 7.35
C PHE A 188 -1.19 -8.17 7.05
N ARG A 189 -1.95 -7.82 6.01
CA ARG A 189 -3.28 -8.43 5.78
C ARG A 189 -3.26 -9.95 5.63
N HIS A 190 -2.19 -10.52 5.10
CA HIS A 190 -2.05 -11.96 4.89
C HIS A 190 -2.13 -12.79 6.19
N ARG A 191 -1.94 -12.15 7.36
CA ARG A 191 -2.03 -12.78 8.70
C ARG A 191 -3.11 -12.14 9.59
N MET A 192 -4.03 -11.37 9.01
CA MET A 192 -5.11 -10.68 9.73
C MET A 192 -6.48 -11.02 9.12
N ALA A 193 -7.51 -11.13 9.96
CA ALA A 193 -8.87 -11.40 9.50
C ALA A 193 -9.40 -10.29 8.57
N ASP A 194 -9.22 -9.03 8.99
CA ASP A 194 -9.51 -7.84 8.20
C ASP A 194 -8.39 -6.80 8.38
N ALA A 195 -8.55 -5.62 7.76
CA ALA A 195 -7.65 -4.49 7.92
C ALA A 195 -8.41 -3.30 8.52
N ARG A 196 -9.20 -3.53 9.57
CA ARG A 196 -9.74 -2.45 10.40
C ARG A 196 -8.68 -2.03 11.43
N LEU A 197 -8.75 -0.79 11.91
CA LEU A 197 -7.80 -0.28 12.89
C LEU A 197 -7.77 -1.14 14.16
N ARG A 198 -8.94 -1.50 14.72
CA ARG A 198 -9.06 -2.43 15.87
C ARG A 198 -8.31 -3.76 15.64
N THR A 199 -8.36 -4.32 14.44
CA THR A 199 -7.64 -5.57 14.12
C THR A 199 -6.14 -5.32 14.05
N ALA A 200 -5.70 -4.19 13.49
CA ALA A 200 -4.29 -3.81 13.42
C ALA A 200 -3.71 -3.57 14.82
N GLU A 201 -4.43 -2.88 15.68
CA GLU A 201 -4.08 -2.67 17.08
C GLU A 201 -3.84 -3.98 17.83
N ARG A 202 -4.80 -4.90 17.78
CA ARG A 202 -4.67 -6.19 18.43
C ARG A 202 -3.50 -7.01 17.87
N SER A 203 -3.38 -7.05 16.54
CA SER A 203 -2.46 -7.98 15.86
C SER A 203 -1.02 -7.48 15.77
N LEU A 204 -0.82 -6.15 15.86
CA LEU A 204 0.48 -5.51 15.66
C LEU A 204 0.97 -4.76 16.92
N LEU A 205 0.04 -4.17 17.68
CA LEU A 205 0.37 -3.34 18.84
C LEU A 205 0.05 -4.03 20.18
N GLY A 206 -0.60 -5.19 20.16
CA GLY A 206 -1.03 -5.91 21.37
C GLY A 206 -2.15 -5.20 22.15
N ILE A 207 -2.83 -4.24 21.54
CA ILE A 207 -3.87 -3.44 22.19
C ILE A 207 -5.21 -4.15 22.04
N ASN A 208 -5.85 -4.49 23.17
CA ASN A 208 -7.19 -5.06 23.22
C ASN A 208 -8.15 -4.02 23.82
N ARG A 209 -9.03 -3.46 23.00
CA ARG A 209 -10.04 -2.50 23.45
C ARG A 209 -11.14 -3.22 24.22
N VAL A 210 -11.45 -2.77 25.43
CA VAL A 210 -12.55 -3.26 26.28
C VAL A 210 -13.52 -2.09 26.53
N GLY A 211 -14.82 -2.29 26.32
CA GLY A 211 -15.84 -1.26 26.56
C GLY A 211 -15.81 -0.07 25.59
N ASP A 212 -15.29 -0.27 24.37
CA ASP A 212 -15.19 0.78 23.36
C ASP A 212 -16.55 1.07 22.71
N VAL A 213 -16.80 2.35 22.36
CA VAL A 213 -18.04 2.76 21.68
C VAL A 213 -18.08 2.14 20.29
N ASP A 214 -19.22 1.60 19.89
CA ASP A 214 -19.39 1.17 18.52
C ASP A 214 -19.55 2.41 17.61
N GLY A 215 -18.77 2.49 16.53
CA GLY A 215 -18.78 3.67 15.65
C GLY A 215 -20.14 4.06 15.06
N TRP A 216 -21.12 3.15 15.03
CA TRP A 216 -22.48 3.47 14.59
C TRP A 216 -23.31 4.22 15.64
N GLU A 217 -22.95 4.15 16.92
CA GLU A 217 -23.60 4.87 18.03
C GLU A 217 -23.13 6.32 18.14
N ILE A 218 -21.88 6.58 17.72
CA ILE A 218 -21.21 7.87 17.88
C ILE A 218 -22.05 9.06 17.37
N PRO A 219 -22.62 9.03 16.15
CA PRO A 219 -23.49 10.12 15.67
C PRO A 219 -24.71 10.34 16.57
N GLY A 220 -25.30 9.25 17.10
CA GLY A 220 -26.49 9.29 17.93
C GLY A 220 -26.24 9.98 19.27
N ARG A 221 -25.08 9.72 19.90
CA ARG A 221 -24.68 10.35 21.17
C ARG A 221 -24.51 11.86 21.02
N TYR A 222 -23.84 12.31 19.96
CA TYR A 222 -23.69 13.74 19.67
C TYR A 222 -25.03 14.43 19.40
N LEU A 223 -25.90 13.83 18.58
CA LEU A 223 -27.23 14.38 18.33
C LEU A 223 -28.12 14.36 19.58
N GLY A 224 -27.92 13.40 20.49
CA GLY A 224 -28.57 13.35 21.80
C GLY A 224 -28.15 14.51 22.70
N PHE A 225 -26.85 14.78 22.78
CA PHE A 225 -26.27 15.93 23.48
C PHE A 225 -26.88 17.26 22.99
N LEU A 226 -26.92 17.51 21.68
CA LEU A 226 -27.51 18.73 21.11
C LEU A 226 -29.00 18.91 21.45
N ARG A 227 -29.72 17.83 21.73
CA ARG A 227 -31.13 17.86 22.16
C ARG A 227 -31.32 18.02 23.67
N GLY A 228 -30.24 18.29 24.40
CA GLY A 228 -30.22 18.47 25.85
C GLY A 228 -29.80 17.23 26.64
N GLY A 229 -29.39 16.13 25.99
CA GLY A 229 -28.84 14.94 26.66
C GLY A 229 -27.52 15.20 27.39
N SER A 230 -27.05 14.26 28.21
CA SER A 230 -25.81 14.46 28.99
C SER A 230 -24.58 14.55 28.06
N ALA A 231 -23.65 15.44 28.40
CA ALA A 231 -22.34 15.51 27.75
C ALA A 231 -21.44 14.31 28.12
N ASP A 232 -21.76 13.61 29.22
CA ASP A 232 -21.00 12.43 29.68
C ASP A 232 -20.96 11.30 28.64
N GLU A 233 -21.99 11.18 27.80
CA GLU A 233 -22.04 10.18 26.73
C GLU A 233 -20.93 10.38 25.67
N LEU A 234 -20.40 11.61 25.56
CA LEU A 234 -19.33 11.98 24.64
C LEU A 234 -17.94 11.72 25.22
N VAL A 235 -17.80 11.47 26.52
CA VAL A 235 -16.51 11.14 27.14
C VAL A 235 -15.90 9.89 26.50
N ASP A 236 -16.70 8.86 26.28
CA ASP A 236 -16.21 7.63 25.64
C ASP A 236 -15.92 7.82 24.15
N VAL A 237 -16.62 8.74 23.48
CA VAL A 237 -16.34 9.11 22.07
C VAL A 237 -14.99 9.82 21.95
N VAL A 238 -14.71 10.76 22.86
CA VAL A 238 -13.43 11.46 22.91
C VAL A 238 -12.29 10.50 23.26
N ARG A 239 -12.52 9.57 24.21
CA ARG A 239 -11.54 8.53 24.52
C ARG A 239 -11.27 7.60 23.33
N HIS A 240 -12.30 7.26 22.55
CA HIS A 240 -12.16 6.47 21.33
C HIS A 240 -11.25 7.18 20.33
N ASN A 241 -11.60 8.42 19.97
CA ASN A 241 -10.83 9.22 19.03
C ASN A 241 -9.38 9.47 19.51
N ASP A 242 -9.16 9.67 20.82
CA ASP A 242 -7.80 9.80 21.38
C ASP A 242 -6.98 8.54 21.09
N GLN A 243 -7.56 7.38 21.35
CA GLN A 243 -6.91 6.10 21.11
C GLN A 243 -6.67 5.87 19.61
N ASP A 244 -7.60 6.27 18.74
CA ASP A 244 -7.46 6.14 17.28
C ASP A 244 -6.28 6.97 16.75
N VAL A 245 -6.21 8.26 17.09
CA VAL A 245 -5.09 9.17 16.70
C VAL A 245 -3.76 8.63 17.22
N ARG A 246 -3.72 8.22 18.48
CA ARG A 246 -2.54 7.64 19.11
C ARG A 246 -2.13 6.30 18.48
N SER A 247 -3.08 5.51 18.02
CA SER A 247 -2.79 4.27 17.29
C SER A 247 -2.18 4.52 15.93
N LEU A 248 -2.47 5.65 15.26
CA LEU A 248 -1.74 6.05 14.06
C LEU A 248 -0.25 6.24 14.34
N ALA A 249 0.08 6.95 15.43
CA ALA A 249 1.45 7.16 15.86
C ALA A 249 2.15 5.85 16.24
N ARG A 250 1.48 4.98 16.98
CA ARG A 250 2.00 3.65 17.35
C ARG A 250 2.20 2.74 16.14
N LEU A 251 1.36 2.83 15.11
CA LEU A 251 1.53 2.09 13.87
C LEU A 251 2.77 2.56 13.09
N LEU A 252 3.02 3.87 13.03
CA LEU A 252 4.26 4.41 12.45
C LEU A 252 5.50 3.92 13.20
N MET A 253 5.45 3.95 14.54
CA MET A 253 6.51 3.42 15.38
C MET A 253 6.70 1.90 15.19
N HIS A 254 5.62 1.14 15.01
CA HIS A 254 5.70 -0.30 14.70
C HIS A 254 6.38 -0.55 13.35
N LEU A 255 6.04 0.23 12.32
CA LEU A 255 6.71 0.15 11.02
C LEU A 255 8.20 0.46 11.15
N GLU A 256 8.53 1.55 11.84
CA GLU A 256 9.91 1.97 12.07
C GLU A 256 10.72 0.89 12.79
N ARG A 257 10.27 0.40 13.95
CA ARG A 257 11.04 -0.54 14.79
C ARG A 257 11.22 -1.94 14.22
N HIS A 258 10.30 -2.40 13.38
CA HIS A 258 10.31 -3.77 12.89
C HIS A 258 10.71 -3.90 11.42
N LEU A 259 10.59 -2.81 10.66
CA LEU A 259 10.83 -2.81 9.21
C LEU A 259 11.78 -1.70 8.75
N GLY A 260 12.14 -0.75 9.61
CA GLY A 260 12.93 0.43 9.24
C GLY A 260 14.36 0.11 8.82
N THR A 261 14.94 -1.00 9.30
CA THR A 261 16.30 -1.41 8.96
C THR A 261 16.43 -2.89 8.63
N ASP A 262 17.39 -3.24 7.77
CA ASP A 262 17.71 -4.61 7.38
C ASP A 262 18.07 -5.51 8.59
N GLN A 263 18.63 -4.92 9.66
CA GLN A 263 18.96 -5.64 10.90
C GLN A 263 17.70 -6.18 11.61
N GLU A 264 16.60 -5.43 11.57
CA GLU A 264 15.34 -5.79 12.23
C GLU A 264 14.52 -6.80 11.42
N TRP A 265 14.76 -6.88 10.11
CA TRP A 265 14.05 -7.80 9.22
C TRP A 265 14.22 -9.26 9.61
N GLY A 266 15.32 -9.63 10.26
CA GLY A 266 15.56 -10.97 10.79
C GLY A 266 14.53 -11.44 11.83
N ALA A 267 13.84 -10.51 12.51
CA ALA A 267 12.76 -10.80 13.44
C ALA A 267 11.35 -10.67 12.81
N ALA A 268 11.23 -9.99 11.67
CA ALA A 268 9.94 -9.75 11.01
C ALA A 268 9.39 -11.02 10.32
N PRO A 269 8.08 -11.30 10.35
CA PRO A 269 7.49 -12.41 9.61
C PRO A 269 7.82 -12.36 8.10
N PRO A 270 8.15 -13.50 7.45
CA PRO A 270 8.48 -13.53 6.02
C PRO A 270 7.43 -12.89 5.10
N GLY A 271 6.15 -13.02 5.47
CA GLY A 271 5.05 -12.41 4.73
C GLY A 271 4.99 -10.88 4.83
N ASP A 272 5.40 -10.31 5.97
CA ASP A 272 5.49 -8.86 6.16
C ASP A 272 6.59 -8.30 5.24
N LEU A 273 7.75 -8.96 5.20
CA LEU A 273 8.87 -8.62 4.31
C LEU A 273 8.53 -8.79 2.83
N ALA A 274 7.78 -9.83 2.47
CA ALA A 274 7.32 -9.99 1.09
C ALA A 274 6.34 -8.86 0.68
N GLY A 275 5.50 -8.39 1.61
CA GLY A 275 4.70 -7.18 1.44
C GLY A 275 5.56 -5.91 1.27
N LEU A 276 6.62 -5.77 2.07
CA LEU A 276 7.56 -4.66 2.04
C LEU A 276 8.35 -4.63 0.73
N ALA A 277 8.84 -5.77 0.27
CA ALA A 277 9.51 -5.93 -1.01
C ALA A 277 8.65 -5.48 -2.19
N ARG A 278 7.34 -5.75 -2.14
CA ARG A 278 6.38 -5.25 -3.13
C ARG A 278 6.23 -3.73 -3.05
N ALA A 279 6.30 -3.14 -1.87
CA ALA A 279 6.28 -1.68 -1.71
C ALA A 279 7.53 -1.04 -2.32
N PHE A 280 8.74 -1.49 -1.96
CA PHE A 280 9.99 -1.05 -2.57
C PHE A 280 10.01 -1.24 -4.10
N SER A 281 9.51 -2.36 -4.59
CA SER A 281 9.42 -2.67 -6.03
C SER A 281 8.56 -1.67 -6.82
N ARG A 282 7.55 -1.06 -6.20
CA ARG A 282 6.70 -0.03 -6.84
C ARG A 282 7.44 1.30 -6.97
N GLU A 283 8.31 1.61 -6.03
CA GLU A 283 9.17 2.80 -6.02
C GLU A 283 10.49 2.62 -6.77
N ARG A 284 10.68 1.48 -7.47
CA ARG A 284 11.92 1.14 -8.21
C ARG A 284 13.16 0.95 -7.34
N ARG A 285 12.98 0.80 -6.03
CA ARG A 285 13.99 0.45 -5.04
C ARG A 285 14.25 -1.05 -5.04
N LEU A 286 14.80 -1.55 -6.14
CA LEU A 286 14.86 -2.99 -6.42
C LEU A 286 15.89 -3.75 -5.58
N THR A 287 16.94 -3.07 -5.13
CA THR A 287 17.96 -3.66 -4.26
C THR A 287 17.36 -3.97 -2.89
N GLU A 288 16.69 -2.99 -2.28
CA GLU A 288 16.00 -3.18 -0.99
C GLU A 288 14.87 -4.20 -1.10
N ALA A 289 14.13 -4.19 -2.21
CA ALA A 289 13.13 -5.21 -2.48
C ALA A 289 13.73 -6.62 -2.53
N LEU A 290 14.93 -6.78 -3.10
CA LEU A 290 15.62 -8.06 -3.12
C LEU A 290 16.09 -8.46 -1.72
N SER A 291 16.70 -7.56 -0.97
CA SER A 291 17.16 -7.82 0.39
C SER A 291 16.01 -8.27 1.31
N CYS A 292 14.83 -7.65 1.20
CA CYS A 292 13.62 -8.10 1.89
C CYS A 292 13.23 -9.55 1.53
N LEU A 293 13.29 -9.91 0.25
CA LEU A 293 12.90 -11.23 -0.23
C LEU A 293 13.93 -12.30 0.13
N GLU A 294 15.21 -11.96 0.16
CA GLU A 294 16.28 -12.85 0.63
C GLU A 294 16.12 -13.12 2.12
N ALA A 295 15.98 -12.08 2.93
CA ALA A 295 15.69 -12.21 4.36
C ALA A 295 14.41 -13.03 4.63
N ALA A 296 13.42 -12.99 3.73
CA ALA A 296 12.18 -13.77 3.85
C ALA A 296 12.33 -15.24 3.40
N THR A 297 13.23 -15.54 2.44
CA THR A 297 13.41 -16.89 1.89
C THR A 297 14.23 -17.78 2.79
N ASP A 298 15.14 -17.21 3.59
CA ASP A 298 16.02 -17.95 4.50
C ASP A 298 15.31 -18.49 5.75
N ARG A 299 13.97 -18.31 5.84
CA ARG A 299 13.18 -18.67 7.03
C ARG A 299 11.95 -19.50 6.67
N PRO A 300 11.63 -20.55 7.47
CA PRO A 300 10.43 -21.35 7.26
C PRO A 300 9.18 -20.48 7.47
N ILE A 301 8.24 -20.57 6.53
CA ILE A 301 6.94 -19.91 6.67
C ILE A 301 6.03 -20.84 7.47
N HIS A 302 5.80 -20.52 8.74
CA HIS A 302 4.80 -21.22 9.53
C HIS A 302 3.41 -20.74 9.11
N PRO A 303 2.53 -21.61 8.60
CA PRO A 303 1.14 -21.26 8.43
C PRO A 303 0.57 -20.96 9.81
N GLN A 304 0.23 -19.69 10.06
CA GLN A 304 -0.52 -19.32 11.26
C GLN A 304 -1.83 -20.13 11.24
N PRO A 305 -2.23 -20.77 12.36
CA PRO A 305 -3.51 -21.45 12.42
C PRO A 305 -4.55 -20.41 12.04
N SER A 306 -5.24 -20.65 10.93
CA SER A 306 -6.45 -19.91 10.64
C SER A 306 -7.33 -20.12 11.85
N GLN A 307 -7.52 -19.10 12.69
CA GLN A 307 -8.63 -19.10 13.63
C GLN A 307 -9.83 -19.55 12.81
N GLN A 308 -10.37 -20.72 13.16
CA GLN A 308 -11.39 -21.42 12.40
C GLN A 308 -12.38 -20.37 11.93
N ARG A 309 -12.43 -20.14 10.61
CA ARG A 309 -13.54 -19.41 10.03
C ARG A 309 -14.74 -20.26 10.39
N SER A 310 -15.47 -19.88 11.44
CA SER A 310 -16.74 -20.48 11.81
C SER A 310 -17.59 -20.39 10.55
N SER A 311 -17.75 -21.54 9.90
CA SER A 311 -18.55 -21.71 8.70
C SER A 311 -20.03 -21.69 9.08
N SER A 312 -20.47 -20.55 9.59
CA SER A 312 -21.86 -20.30 9.98
C SER A 312 -22.20 -18.82 9.79
N SER A 313 -22.14 -18.37 8.55
CA SER A 313 -23.11 -17.42 8.02
C SER A 313 -23.00 -17.47 6.51
N THR A 314 -24.13 -17.69 5.84
CA THR A 314 -24.35 -17.31 4.44
C THR A 314 -23.94 -15.85 4.26
N ALA A 315 -22.66 -15.63 3.92
CA ALA A 315 -22.14 -14.32 3.56
C ALA A 315 -22.63 -14.05 2.15
N ALA A 316 -23.75 -13.34 2.07
CA ALA A 316 -24.16 -12.65 0.87
C ALA A 316 -22.97 -11.88 0.29
N ASP A 317 -22.94 -11.81 -1.04
CA ASP A 317 -21.92 -11.18 -1.87
C ASP A 317 -21.79 -9.67 -1.56
N ASP A 318 -21.13 -9.34 -0.46
CA ASP A 318 -20.95 -7.96 0.03
C ASP A 318 -19.63 -7.35 -0.50
N SER A 319 -19.14 -7.86 -1.63
CA SER A 319 -17.79 -7.61 -2.14
C SER A 319 -17.72 -6.69 -3.37
N GLN A 320 -18.83 -5.98 -3.70
CA GLN A 320 -18.96 -5.29 -4.99
C GLN A 320 -19.02 -3.75 -5.00
N TRP A 321 -19.13 -3.04 -3.86
CA TRP A 321 -19.44 -1.60 -3.94
C TRP A 321 -18.27 -0.62 -3.75
N TRP A 322 -17.05 -1.08 -3.46
CA TRP A 322 -15.86 -0.22 -3.54
C TRP A 322 -14.64 -0.98 -4.08
N ARG A 323 -14.29 -0.73 -5.34
CA ARG A 323 -12.97 -1.04 -5.90
C ARG A 323 -12.34 0.26 -6.39
N THR A 324 -11.54 0.90 -5.55
CA THR A 324 -10.65 1.98 -5.98
C THR A 324 -9.58 1.37 -6.90
N GLY A 325 -9.78 1.51 -8.21
CA GLY A 325 -8.90 0.98 -9.25
C GLY A 325 -9.56 0.49 -10.55
N ARG A 326 -10.89 0.57 -10.70
CA ARG A 326 -11.53 0.44 -12.02
C ARG A 326 -11.73 1.83 -12.64
N PRO A 327 -11.13 2.15 -13.80
CA PRO A 327 -11.70 3.16 -14.68
C PRO A 327 -13.12 2.70 -15.04
N ALA A 328 -14.08 3.63 -15.09
CA ALA A 328 -15.39 3.34 -15.66
C ALA A 328 -15.18 2.82 -17.09
N ASP A 329 -15.68 1.61 -17.38
CA ASP A 329 -15.60 1.00 -18.71
C ASP A 329 -16.64 1.66 -19.61
N PHE A 330 -16.29 2.83 -20.17
CA PHE A 330 -16.99 3.41 -21.30
C PHE A 330 -16.52 2.70 -22.56
N GLY A 331 -17.10 1.52 -22.80
CA GLY A 331 -17.09 0.77 -24.07
C GLY A 331 -15.82 0.92 -24.92
N GLY A 332 -14.78 0.11 -24.65
CA GLY A 332 -13.56 0.16 -25.44
C GLY A 332 -12.65 -1.05 -25.32
N ARG A 333 -12.67 -1.89 -26.37
CA ARG A 333 -11.73 -2.96 -26.77
C ARG A 333 -11.65 -4.23 -25.89
N PRO A 334 -11.62 -5.44 -26.51
CA PRO A 334 -11.50 -6.69 -25.78
C PRO A 334 -10.16 -6.80 -25.03
N ARG A 335 -10.23 -7.28 -23.79
CA ARG A 335 -9.09 -7.53 -22.89
C ARG A 335 -8.07 -8.45 -23.56
N GLN A 336 -6.84 -7.98 -23.70
CA GLN A 336 -5.69 -8.84 -24.03
C GLN A 336 -5.53 -9.91 -22.93
N ALA A 337 -5.31 -11.16 -23.33
CA ALA A 337 -5.08 -12.27 -22.42
C ALA A 337 -3.90 -11.95 -21.48
N VAL A 338 -4.19 -11.84 -20.18
CA VAL A 338 -3.18 -11.68 -19.13
C VAL A 338 -2.20 -12.84 -19.24
N VAL A 339 -0.90 -12.56 -19.40
CA VAL A 339 0.14 -13.58 -19.46
C VAL A 339 0.06 -14.41 -18.18
N ALA A 340 0.00 -15.74 -18.28
CA ALA A 340 -0.24 -16.61 -17.11
C ALA A 340 0.75 -16.40 -15.94
N SER A 341 1.97 -15.91 -16.22
CA SER A 341 2.93 -15.51 -15.18
C SER A 341 2.57 -14.22 -14.45
N GLN A 342 1.78 -13.31 -15.04
CA GLN A 342 1.19 -12.16 -14.33
C GLN A 342 0.04 -12.60 -13.41
N ALA A 343 -0.73 -13.61 -13.79
CA ALA A 343 -1.86 -14.10 -12.99
C ALA A 343 -1.42 -14.72 -11.64
N LEU A 344 -0.22 -15.34 -11.59
CA LEU A 344 0.41 -15.80 -10.34
C LEU A 344 0.91 -14.64 -9.46
N ALA A 345 1.17 -13.46 -10.03
CA ALA A 345 1.58 -12.26 -9.28
C ALA A 345 0.41 -11.60 -8.55
N THR A 346 -0.77 -11.63 -9.17
CA THR A 346 -1.99 -10.94 -8.74
C THR A 346 -2.79 -11.73 -7.72
N ALA A 347 -2.13 -12.53 -6.87
CA ALA A 347 -2.78 -13.09 -5.69
C ALA A 347 -3.37 -11.94 -4.86
N ARG A 348 -4.59 -12.13 -4.35
CA ARG A 348 -5.27 -11.14 -3.50
C ARG A 348 -4.39 -10.83 -2.28
N LEU A 349 -4.45 -9.59 -1.79
CA LEU A 349 -3.62 -9.12 -0.66
C LEU A 349 -3.83 -9.92 0.65
N ASP A 350 -4.97 -10.59 0.76
CA ASP A 350 -5.36 -11.45 1.89
C ASP A 350 -4.92 -12.92 1.74
N ALA A 351 -4.43 -13.34 0.57
CA ALA A 351 -3.94 -14.70 0.39
C ALA A 351 -2.62 -14.88 1.17
N PRO A 352 -2.46 -15.97 1.94
CA PRO A 352 -1.27 -16.21 2.73
C PRO A 352 -0.02 -16.28 1.84
N TRP A 353 1.08 -15.76 2.35
CA TRP A 353 2.38 -15.90 1.69
C TRP A 353 2.85 -17.35 1.81
N THR A 354 3.33 -17.89 0.69
CA THR A 354 3.96 -19.23 0.64
C THR A 354 5.39 -19.06 0.15
N ALA A 355 6.25 -20.05 0.43
CA ALA A 355 7.65 -20.01 0.04
C ALA A 355 7.79 -19.86 -1.49
N GLU A 356 6.89 -20.50 -2.25
CA GLU A 356 6.84 -20.39 -3.70
C GLU A 356 6.50 -18.97 -4.14
N ARG A 357 5.54 -18.30 -3.49
CA ARG A 357 5.16 -16.92 -3.83
C ARG A 357 6.30 -15.93 -3.58
N ILE A 358 7.01 -16.08 -2.47
CA ILE A 358 8.18 -15.26 -2.14
C ILE A 358 9.28 -15.50 -3.17
N THR A 359 9.55 -16.76 -3.51
CA THR A 359 10.55 -17.13 -4.53
C THR A 359 10.20 -16.59 -5.91
N ILE A 360 8.91 -16.60 -6.30
CA ILE A 360 8.42 -16.01 -7.54
C ILE A 360 8.71 -14.50 -7.58
N ASP A 361 8.40 -13.78 -6.50
CA ASP A 361 8.65 -12.33 -6.45
C ASP A 361 10.16 -12.04 -6.43
N ARG A 362 10.98 -12.88 -5.75
CA ARG A 362 12.45 -12.80 -5.79
C ARG A 362 12.99 -12.95 -7.21
N ALA A 363 12.55 -14.00 -7.93
CA ALA A 363 13.00 -14.25 -9.29
C ALA A 363 12.63 -13.12 -10.27
N ARG A 364 11.50 -12.45 -10.05
CA ARG A 364 11.09 -11.27 -10.84
C ARG A 364 11.94 -10.05 -10.52
N VAL A 365 12.25 -9.79 -9.25
CA VAL A 365 13.13 -8.68 -8.85
C VAL A 365 14.53 -8.89 -9.40
N LEU A 366 15.10 -10.10 -9.27
CA LEU A 366 16.40 -10.47 -9.86
C LEU A 366 16.42 -10.23 -11.37
N ARG A 367 15.36 -10.62 -12.09
CA ARG A 367 15.26 -10.35 -13.53
C ARG A 367 15.24 -8.87 -13.85
N ARG A 368 14.54 -8.04 -13.06
CA ARG A 368 14.49 -6.57 -13.24
C ARG A 368 15.83 -5.90 -12.93
N LEU A 369 16.64 -6.50 -12.06
CA LEU A 369 18.01 -6.08 -11.75
C LEU A 369 19.05 -6.57 -12.78
N GLY A 370 18.65 -7.36 -13.78
CA GLY A 370 19.58 -7.96 -14.75
C GLY A 370 20.36 -9.17 -14.21
N ARG A 371 20.10 -9.63 -12.98
CA ARG A 371 20.72 -10.80 -12.34
C ARG A 371 20.09 -12.10 -12.88
N HIS A 372 20.23 -12.32 -14.19
CA HIS A 372 19.51 -13.38 -14.93
C HIS A 372 19.89 -14.80 -14.50
N ARG A 373 21.15 -15.05 -14.15
CA ARG A 373 21.60 -16.37 -13.67
C ARG A 373 20.95 -16.74 -12.34
N GLU A 374 20.88 -15.81 -11.41
CA GLU A 374 20.24 -16.04 -10.11
C GLU A 374 18.72 -16.11 -10.21
N ALA A 375 18.12 -15.32 -11.10
CA ALA A 375 16.71 -15.48 -11.44
C ALA A 375 16.44 -16.89 -11.99
N ALA A 376 17.31 -17.42 -12.86
CA ALA A 376 17.20 -18.79 -13.36
C ALA A 376 17.34 -19.83 -12.24
N ALA A 377 18.27 -19.64 -11.29
CA ALA A 377 18.38 -20.53 -10.13
C ALA A 377 17.06 -20.58 -9.32
N ALA A 378 16.49 -19.42 -8.99
CA ALA A 378 15.22 -19.33 -8.26
C ALA A 378 14.05 -20.00 -9.02
N TRP A 379 13.95 -19.79 -10.34
CA TRP A 379 12.94 -20.46 -11.14
C TRP A 379 13.18 -21.97 -11.29
N THR A 380 14.44 -22.43 -11.24
CA THR A 380 14.78 -23.87 -11.28
C THR A 380 14.24 -24.60 -10.06
N THR A 381 14.42 -24.01 -8.87
CA THR A 381 13.82 -24.54 -7.62
C THR A 381 12.30 -24.67 -7.74
N LEU A 382 11.62 -23.67 -8.30
CA LEU A 382 10.17 -23.70 -8.51
C LEU A 382 9.73 -24.72 -9.56
N ALA A 383 10.53 -24.91 -10.62
CA ALA A 383 10.25 -25.83 -11.72
C ALA A 383 10.38 -27.31 -11.32
N ALA A 384 11.16 -27.61 -10.28
CA ALA A 384 11.29 -28.94 -9.71
C ALA A 384 10.05 -29.38 -8.89
N GLY A 385 9.22 -28.44 -8.45
CA GLY A 385 8.00 -28.72 -7.71
C GLY A 385 6.86 -29.29 -8.57
N PRO A 386 5.72 -29.63 -7.95
CA PRO A 386 4.54 -30.08 -8.68
C PRO A 386 3.63 -28.93 -9.11
N GLY A 387 2.82 -29.22 -10.12
CA GLY A 387 1.63 -28.44 -10.44
C GLY A 387 1.83 -27.19 -11.30
N ARG A 388 0.89 -26.25 -11.19
CA ARG A 388 0.82 -25.10 -12.11
C ARG A 388 2.01 -24.15 -11.96
N ILE A 389 2.52 -23.98 -10.74
CA ILE A 389 3.69 -23.13 -10.46
C ILE A 389 4.92 -23.66 -11.20
N ALA A 390 5.14 -24.97 -11.19
CA ALA A 390 6.26 -25.60 -11.87
C ALA A 390 6.24 -25.34 -13.39
N ILE A 391 5.07 -25.49 -14.02
CA ILE A 391 4.90 -25.22 -15.46
C ILE A 391 5.22 -23.76 -15.78
N VAL A 392 4.73 -22.82 -14.97
CA VAL A 392 5.01 -21.39 -15.17
C VAL A 392 6.48 -21.08 -14.93
N ALA A 393 7.11 -21.69 -13.94
CA ALA A 393 8.53 -21.56 -13.68
C ALA A 393 9.37 -22.07 -14.86
N THR A 394 9.03 -23.21 -15.44
CA THR A 394 9.68 -23.75 -16.65
C THR A 394 9.53 -22.81 -17.86
N ILE A 395 8.37 -22.16 -18.02
CA ILE A 395 8.17 -21.15 -19.07
C ILE A 395 9.08 -19.93 -18.83
N GLU A 396 9.17 -19.43 -17.60
CA GLU A 396 10.02 -18.28 -17.28
C GLU A 396 11.53 -18.63 -17.41
N LEU A 397 11.94 -19.85 -17.05
CA LEU A 397 13.29 -20.37 -17.34
C LEU A 397 13.59 -20.38 -18.83
N ALA A 398 12.68 -20.95 -19.63
CA ALA A 398 12.87 -21.02 -21.08
C ALA A 398 13.04 -19.61 -21.68
N LYS A 399 12.30 -18.60 -21.18
CA LYS A 399 12.48 -17.19 -21.57
C LYS A 399 13.85 -16.64 -21.19
N ILE A 400 14.34 -16.94 -19.99
CA ILE A 400 15.66 -16.48 -19.53
C ILE A 400 16.77 -17.11 -20.38
N HIS A 401 16.72 -18.42 -20.62
CA HIS A 401 17.69 -19.10 -21.47
C HIS A 401 17.64 -18.60 -22.92
N GLU A 402 16.46 -18.38 -23.48
CA GLU A 402 16.28 -17.88 -24.85
C GLU A 402 16.81 -16.44 -25.04
N HIS A 403 16.43 -15.53 -24.14
CA HIS A 403 16.62 -14.10 -24.37
C HIS A 403 17.82 -13.50 -23.64
N ALA A 404 18.10 -13.95 -22.42
CA ALA A 404 19.17 -13.38 -21.59
C ALA A 404 20.46 -14.20 -21.70
N LEU A 405 20.40 -15.53 -21.55
CA LEU A 405 21.58 -16.39 -21.59
C LEU A 405 21.97 -16.83 -23.01
N ARG A 406 21.09 -16.60 -24.00
CA ARG A 406 21.26 -17.00 -25.41
C ARG A 406 21.53 -18.50 -25.60
N ASP A 407 21.06 -19.31 -24.67
CA ASP A 407 21.13 -20.77 -24.67
C ASP A 407 19.84 -21.37 -25.24
N ARG A 408 19.82 -21.46 -26.57
CA ARG A 408 18.66 -21.96 -27.31
C ARG A 408 18.40 -23.47 -27.08
N PRO A 409 19.43 -24.35 -27.02
CA PRO A 409 19.23 -25.75 -26.67
C PRO A 409 18.53 -25.92 -25.32
N ALA A 410 18.99 -25.24 -24.26
CA ALA A 410 18.36 -25.33 -22.95
C ALA A 410 16.92 -24.79 -22.97
N ALA A 411 16.67 -23.66 -23.65
CA ALA A 411 15.32 -23.12 -23.79
C ALA A 411 14.35 -24.11 -24.46
N THR A 412 14.85 -24.88 -25.44
CA THR A 412 14.06 -25.92 -26.14
C THR A 412 13.77 -27.09 -25.21
N ALA A 413 14.78 -27.60 -24.51
CA ALA A 413 14.63 -28.69 -23.55
C ALA A 413 13.65 -28.34 -22.41
N LEU A 414 13.73 -27.12 -21.88
CA LEU A 414 12.79 -26.60 -20.89
C LEU A 414 11.36 -26.53 -21.44
N THR A 415 11.20 -26.06 -22.68
CA THR A 415 9.87 -25.99 -23.32
C THR A 415 9.24 -27.38 -23.48
N ILE A 416 10.03 -28.39 -23.87
CA ILE A 416 9.58 -29.79 -23.95
C ILE A 416 9.21 -30.33 -22.57
N THR A 417 10.03 -30.03 -21.56
CA THR A 417 9.75 -30.41 -20.16
C THR A 417 8.40 -29.85 -19.69
N GLY A 418 8.13 -28.58 -19.96
CA GLY A 418 6.85 -27.94 -19.63
C GLY A 418 5.64 -28.60 -20.31
N LEU A 419 5.79 -29.04 -21.57
CA LEU A 419 4.73 -29.78 -22.27
C LEU A 419 4.45 -31.14 -21.61
N GLY A 420 5.51 -31.85 -21.20
CA GLY A 420 5.37 -33.11 -20.44
C GLY A 420 4.67 -32.91 -19.09
N GLN A 421 4.95 -31.81 -18.39
CA GLN A 421 4.26 -31.46 -17.15
C GLN A 421 2.76 -31.18 -17.37
N ILE A 422 2.40 -30.49 -18.47
CA ILE A 422 1.00 -30.28 -18.85
C ILE A 422 0.30 -31.59 -19.16
N GLU A 423 0.94 -32.49 -19.89
CA GLU A 423 0.34 -33.80 -20.23
C GLU A 423 0.06 -34.62 -18.98
N ARG A 424 1.00 -34.66 -18.02
CA ARG A 424 0.78 -35.30 -16.71
C ARG A 424 -0.41 -34.70 -15.97
N ARG A 425 -0.55 -33.37 -15.93
CA ARG A 425 -1.72 -32.71 -15.31
C ARG A 425 -3.03 -33.02 -16.03
N ARG A 426 -3.02 -33.07 -17.37
CA ARG A 426 -4.18 -33.44 -18.17
C ARG A 426 -4.65 -34.86 -17.84
N ARG A 427 -3.73 -35.82 -17.70
CA ARG A 427 -4.04 -37.20 -17.28
C ARG A 427 -4.66 -37.27 -15.87
N MET A 428 -4.33 -36.31 -15.01
CA MET A 428 -4.94 -36.14 -13.68
C MET A 428 -6.21 -35.25 -13.69
N GLY A 429 -6.82 -35.03 -14.86
CA GLY A 429 -8.07 -34.26 -15.00
C GLY A 429 -7.92 -32.73 -14.92
N SER A 430 -6.70 -32.20 -14.82
CA SER A 430 -6.44 -30.75 -14.77
C SER A 430 -6.02 -30.21 -16.14
N TYR A 431 -6.87 -29.40 -16.76
CA TYR A 431 -6.63 -28.84 -18.09
C TYR A 431 -6.16 -27.37 -18.06
N GLU A 432 -5.04 -27.06 -18.72
CA GLU A 432 -4.39 -25.72 -18.73
C GLU A 432 -4.11 -25.23 -20.17
N PRO A 433 -5.15 -24.95 -20.98
CA PRO A 433 -5.02 -24.71 -22.42
C PRO A 433 -4.16 -23.49 -22.77
N ALA A 434 -4.21 -22.44 -21.95
CA ALA A 434 -3.44 -21.22 -22.19
C ALA A 434 -1.93 -21.43 -22.04
N LEU A 435 -1.50 -22.22 -21.03
CA LEU A 435 -0.10 -22.56 -20.81
C LEU A 435 0.42 -23.49 -21.90
N GLU A 436 -0.41 -24.44 -22.33
CA GLU A 436 -0.07 -25.36 -23.41
C GLU A 436 0.13 -24.62 -24.74
N ALA A 437 -0.77 -23.69 -25.06
CA ALA A 437 -0.64 -22.88 -26.26
C ALA A 437 0.63 -22.01 -26.22
N ASP A 438 1.02 -21.47 -25.06
CA ASP A 438 2.27 -20.71 -24.93
C ASP A 438 3.51 -21.58 -25.22
N LEU A 439 3.57 -22.77 -24.61
CA LEU A 439 4.67 -23.70 -24.80
C LEU A 439 4.75 -24.22 -26.23
N ARG A 440 3.61 -24.58 -26.87
CA ARG A 440 3.58 -25.02 -28.27
C ARG A 440 4.07 -23.92 -29.23
N ARG A 441 3.62 -22.68 -29.05
CA ARG A 441 4.10 -21.53 -29.84
C ARG A 441 5.59 -21.30 -29.65
N ARG A 442 6.07 -21.40 -28.41
CA ARG A 442 7.51 -21.27 -28.08
C ARG A 442 8.33 -22.36 -28.75
N LEU A 443 7.90 -23.62 -28.70
CA LEU A 443 8.60 -24.74 -29.33
C LEU A 443 8.67 -24.57 -30.85
N SER A 444 7.56 -24.18 -31.49
CA SER A 444 7.52 -23.90 -32.93
C SER A 444 8.46 -22.75 -33.32
N ARG A 445 8.51 -21.67 -32.54
CA ARG A 445 9.47 -20.58 -32.75
C ARG A 445 10.91 -21.07 -32.57
N LEU A 446 11.17 -21.88 -31.54
CA LEU A 446 12.50 -22.38 -31.22
C LEU A 446 13.05 -23.32 -32.30
N SER A 447 12.20 -24.18 -32.88
CA SER A 447 12.57 -25.15 -33.92
C SER A 447 12.77 -24.53 -35.31
N ARG A 448 12.09 -23.43 -35.65
CA ARG A 448 12.20 -22.76 -36.96
C ARG A 448 13.51 -22.00 -37.18
N THR A 449 14.30 -21.76 -36.14
CA THR A 449 15.58 -21.04 -36.22
C THR A 449 16.74 -21.99 -35.93
N ARG A 450 16.88 -23.06 -36.72
CA ARG A 450 18.17 -23.76 -36.82
C ARG A 450 19.13 -22.86 -37.61
N PRO A 451 20.39 -22.67 -37.18
CA PRO A 451 21.37 -22.06 -38.07
C PRO A 451 21.49 -22.94 -39.31
N ALA A 452 21.59 -22.30 -40.48
CA ALA A 452 21.89 -23.01 -41.72
C ALA A 452 23.14 -23.89 -41.50
N PRO A 453 23.17 -25.15 -41.99
CA PRO A 453 24.35 -25.97 -41.83
C PRO A 453 25.55 -25.22 -42.46
N GLN A 454 26.61 -25.04 -41.68
CA GLN A 454 27.89 -24.56 -42.21
C GLN A 454 28.25 -25.47 -43.38
N ARG A 455 28.21 -24.94 -44.61
CA ARG A 455 28.74 -25.64 -45.78
C ARG A 455 30.22 -25.87 -45.52
N SER A 456 30.59 -27.11 -45.22
CA SER A 456 31.96 -27.59 -45.25
C SER A 456 32.53 -27.27 -46.64
N ARG A 457 33.46 -26.32 -46.71
CA ARG A 457 34.27 -26.11 -47.92
C ARG A 457 35.06 -27.39 -48.18
N PRO A 458 35.06 -27.95 -49.40
CA PRO A 458 35.91 -29.08 -49.72
C PRO A 458 37.37 -28.61 -49.68
N THR A 459 38.19 -29.39 -48.99
CA THR A 459 39.65 -29.29 -49.02
C THR A 459 40.14 -29.55 -50.44
N ASN A 460 40.60 -28.52 -51.14
CA ASN A 460 41.36 -28.70 -52.37
C ASN A 460 42.83 -28.92 -52.04
N GLY A 461 43.33 -30.03 -52.57
CA GLY A 461 44.66 -30.55 -52.34
C GLY A 461 45.81 -29.75 -52.94
N THR A 462 46.96 -30.08 -52.40
CA THR A 462 48.33 -29.66 -52.67
C THR A 462 48.81 -30.00 -54.09
N ARG A 463 49.27 -28.98 -54.82
CA ARG A 463 50.43 -28.94 -55.77
C ARG A 463 50.81 -27.44 -55.82
N GLY A 464 52.04 -26.94 -55.65
CA GLY A 464 53.39 -27.46 -55.76
C GLY A 464 54.16 -26.55 -56.74
N SER A 465 55.23 -25.87 -56.27
CA SER A 465 56.22 -25.01 -57.00
C SER A 465 55.71 -23.66 -57.53
N GLY A 466 56.45 -22.54 -57.55
CA GLY A 466 57.82 -22.17 -57.21
C GLY A 466 58.07 -20.71 -57.66
N ASP A 467 59.06 -20.06 -57.04
CA ASP A 467 59.76 -18.82 -57.43
C ASP A 467 59.13 -17.40 -57.25
N SER A 468 59.81 -16.63 -56.39
CA SER A 468 60.02 -15.17 -56.39
C SER A 468 61.24 -14.83 -57.29
N PRO A 469 61.74 -13.58 -57.48
CA PRO A 469 61.44 -12.30 -56.79
C PRO A 469 61.45 -11.00 -57.65
N ALA A 470 61.05 -9.87 -57.05
CA ALA A 470 61.67 -8.53 -57.22
C ALA A 470 60.87 -7.48 -56.41
N GLN A 471 61.38 -7.05 -55.25
CA GLN A 471 62.05 -5.75 -55.03
C GLN A 471 61.29 -4.51 -55.55
N ARG A 472 60.85 -3.64 -54.61
CA ARG A 472 61.39 -2.28 -54.50
C ARG A 472 61.05 -1.62 -53.16
N THR A 473 62.11 -1.08 -52.59
CA THR A 473 62.30 -0.29 -51.38
C THR A 473 61.69 1.11 -51.46
N ARG A 474 61.23 1.67 -50.34
CA ARG A 474 61.82 2.88 -49.72
C ARG A 474 61.17 3.21 -48.36
N THR A 475 62.04 3.58 -47.42
CA THR A 475 61.84 3.89 -46.01
C THR A 475 61.83 5.44 -45.80
N PRO A 476 62.06 6.04 -44.61
CA PRO A 476 61.02 6.72 -43.82
C PRO A 476 61.40 8.16 -43.34
N SER A 477 60.51 8.88 -42.66
CA SER A 477 60.82 10.00 -41.73
C SER A 477 59.51 10.42 -41.03
N SER A 478 59.32 10.39 -39.71
CA SER A 478 59.98 11.03 -38.54
C SER A 478 59.42 12.41 -38.16
N SER A 479 58.94 12.46 -36.91
CA SER A 479 59.04 13.54 -35.90
C SER A 479 58.18 14.82 -35.95
N GLY A 480 57.68 15.18 -34.75
CA GLY A 480 57.35 16.55 -34.30
C GLY A 480 55.86 16.78 -34.03
N SER A 481 55.33 16.48 -32.84
CA SER A 481 55.26 17.37 -31.66
C SER A 481 54.84 18.81 -31.97
N ASN A 482 53.62 19.22 -31.59
CA ASN A 482 53.47 20.41 -30.76
C ASN A 482 52.11 20.50 -30.05
N GLU A 483 52.18 21.22 -28.95
CA GLU A 483 51.30 21.33 -27.81
C GLU A 483 50.33 22.54 -27.93
N GLN A 484 49.32 22.55 -27.04
CA GLN A 484 48.55 23.70 -26.54
C GLN A 484 47.45 24.36 -27.42
N ALA A 485 46.19 24.21 -26.98
CA ALA A 485 45.32 25.36 -26.69
C ALA A 485 44.12 24.96 -25.79
N ILE A 486 44.08 25.59 -24.63
CA ILE A 486 43.04 25.60 -23.59
C ILE A 486 41.87 26.48 -24.04
N VAL A 487 40.61 26.05 -23.92
CA VAL A 487 39.50 26.90 -23.41
C VAL A 487 38.42 26.02 -22.74
N ARG A 488 38.21 26.28 -21.44
CA ARG A 488 37.07 25.86 -20.61
C ARG A 488 35.77 26.54 -21.07
N ARG A 489 34.61 25.86 -21.05
CA ARG A 489 33.33 26.44 -20.57
C ARG A 489 32.35 25.36 -20.08
N SER A 490 31.82 25.62 -18.90
CA SER A 490 30.62 25.05 -18.25
C SER A 490 29.87 26.27 -17.65
N PRO A 491 28.69 26.18 -17.03
CA PRO A 491 27.37 25.71 -17.50
C PRO A 491 26.26 26.78 -17.26
N ALA A 492 24.98 26.37 -17.42
CA ALA A 492 23.75 26.90 -16.80
C ALA A 492 22.83 27.90 -17.55
N LYS A 493 21.54 27.52 -17.63
CA LYS A 493 20.27 28.27 -17.39
C LYS A 493 19.12 27.53 -18.09
N ALA A 494 17.84 27.56 -17.71
CA ALA A 494 17.07 27.84 -16.50
C ALA A 494 15.58 27.70 -16.93
N PHE A 495 14.72 27.28 -15.99
CA PHE A 495 13.27 27.51 -15.89
C PHE A 495 12.47 28.14 -17.06
N ARG A 496 11.39 27.46 -17.44
CA ARG A 496 10.04 28.02 -17.58
C ARG A 496 8.99 26.98 -17.24
#